data_AF-A0A2N1PI80-F1
#
_entry.id   AF-A0A2N1PI80-F1
#
_cell.length_a   1.000
_cell.length_b   1.000
_cell.length_c   1.000
_cell.angle_alpha   90.00
_cell.angle_beta   90.00
_cell.angle_gamma   90.00
#
_symmetry.space_group_name_H-M   'P 1'
#
loop_
_entity.id
_entity.type
_entity.pdbx_description
1 polymer ?
#
loop_
_entity_poly.entity_id
_entity_poly.type
_entity_poly.pdbx_seq_one_letter_code
_entity_poly.pdbx_strand_id
1 'polypeptide(L)'
;MNRIKKLLFCAKLGNLGVVLLACLAIMVAGCDTDGLKSAEKLYNEGKYDKALPKFMKDVDSYRSRLNGKYSSLDSARQDAAKYSEKCYFAGMCQKQLGDTAKASEMFRLAATAKFPITETYKVSEEVYVTGGYKDVWVDGYYKDVYIDGHYEEVWVEGYNQETWVDGHYDSDGNWIDGHTEQKWVDGHYDNKWIEGYNDRRWVEGRYESQWVPAHYETVWHTKERKAEISNNSQYVSLASSELGSSAPVSNKESGSVSQTPASDQAEIAESAVRIKEIRDSIDALQLRRQELVESGNTADMAAIDAEIARLTKALSEVQAK
;
A
#
# COMPACT_ATOMS: atom_id res chain seq x y z
N MET A 1 17.23 -9.80 -30.80
CA MET A 1 15.97 -10.44 -31.26
C MET A 1 15.76 -11.89 -30.81
N ASN A 2 16.81 -12.73 -30.65
CA ASN A 2 16.62 -14.16 -30.33
C ASN A 2 16.26 -14.50 -28.86
N ARG A 3 16.46 -13.59 -27.90
CA ARG A 3 16.16 -13.85 -26.47
C ARG A 3 14.71 -13.58 -26.07
N ILE A 4 14.05 -12.62 -26.72
CA ILE A 4 12.63 -12.28 -26.46
C ILE A 4 11.70 -13.42 -26.91
N LYS A 5 12.03 -14.12 -28.01
CA LYS A 5 11.27 -15.30 -28.46
C LYS A 5 11.37 -16.49 -27.49
N LYS A 6 12.48 -16.64 -26.75
CA LYS A 6 12.61 -17.68 -25.70
C LYS A 6 11.77 -17.38 -24.47
N LEU A 7 11.71 -16.11 -24.05
CA LEU A 7 10.87 -15.69 -22.90
C LEU A 7 9.37 -15.83 -23.19
N LEU A 8 8.92 -15.53 -24.41
CA LEU A 8 7.53 -15.77 -24.81
C LEU A 8 7.16 -17.26 -24.86
N PHE A 9 8.12 -18.15 -25.09
CA PHE A 9 7.87 -19.60 -25.10
C PHE A 9 7.72 -20.16 -23.68
N CYS A 10 8.47 -19.64 -22.70
CA CYS A 10 8.37 -20.06 -21.30
C CYS A 10 7.09 -19.59 -20.60
N ALA A 11 6.54 -18.42 -20.96
CA ALA A 11 5.27 -17.94 -20.42
C ALA A 11 4.05 -18.80 -20.82
N LYS A 12 4.15 -19.58 -21.91
CA LYS A 12 3.06 -20.45 -22.40
C LYS A 12 2.91 -21.77 -21.63
N LEU A 13 3.83 -22.09 -20.70
CA LEU A 13 3.84 -23.36 -19.94
C LEU A 13 3.43 -23.23 -18.46
N GLY A 14 2.66 -22.19 -18.10
CA GLY A 14 1.90 -22.15 -16.84
C GLY A 14 2.70 -21.95 -15.55
N ASN A 15 4.01 -21.70 -15.62
CA ASN A 15 4.86 -21.56 -14.43
C ASN A 15 5.24 -20.09 -14.17
N LEU A 16 4.28 -19.32 -13.66
CA LEU A 16 4.42 -17.88 -13.37
C LEU A 16 5.61 -17.59 -12.42
N GLY A 17 5.92 -18.52 -11.51
CA GLY A 17 7.04 -18.40 -10.56
C GLY A 17 8.42 -18.40 -11.23
N VAL A 18 8.60 -19.14 -12.33
CA VAL A 18 9.89 -19.18 -13.06
C VAL A 18 10.09 -17.91 -13.89
N VAL A 19 9.01 -17.32 -14.40
CA VAL A 19 9.05 -16.05 -15.13
C VAL A 19 9.41 -14.90 -14.18
N LEU A 20 8.85 -14.89 -12.96
CA LEU A 20 9.17 -13.90 -11.95
C LEU A 20 10.63 -14.03 -11.45
N LEU A 21 11.13 -15.24 -11.24
CA LEU A 21 12.54 -15.49 -10.90
C LEU A 21 13.50 -15.13 -12.04
N ALA A 22 13.12 -15.37 -13.30
CA ALA A 22 13.92 -14.94 -14.45
C ALA A 22 13.93 -13.41 -14.61
N CYS A 23 12.80 -12.73 -14.36
CA CYS A 23 12.73 -11.27 -14.35
C CYS A 23 13.50 -10.65 -13.17
N LEU A 24 13.47 -11.28 -11.99
CA LEU A 24 14.26 -10.85 -10.84
C LEU A 24 15.76 -11.08 -11.08
N ALA A 25 16.15 -12.19 -11.71
CA ALA A 25 17.53 -12.46 -12.11
C ALA A 25 18.03 -11.50 -13.20
N ILE A 26 17.16 -11.00 -14.08
CA ILE A 26 17.49 -9.95 -15.07
C ILE A 26 17.59 -8.56 -14.41
N MET A 27 16.92 -8.32 -13.28
CA MET A 27 17.08 -7.08 -12.50
C MET A 27 18.27 -7.11 -11.53
N VAL A 28 18.68 -8.29 -11.05
CA VAL A 28 19.84 -8.48 -10.16
C VAL A 28 21.15 -8.69 -10.93
N ALA A 29 21.12 -9.28 -12.11
CA ALA A 29 22.24 -9.26 -13.05
C ALA A 29 22.16 -7.94 -13.83
N GLY A 30 22.93 -6.96 -13.37
CA GLY A 30 23.02 -5.63 -13.96
C GLY A 30 23.05 -5.65 -15.48
N CYS A 31 22.43 -4.62 -16.06
CA CYS A 31 22.71 -4.17 -17.41
C CYS A 31 24.20 -3.81 -17.54
N ASP A 32 25.08 -4.81 -17.59
CA ASP A 32 26.40 -4.70 -18.17
C ASP A 32 26.20 -4.61 -19.67
N THR A 33 25.96 -3.38 -20.13
CA THR A 33 26.13 -3.02 -21.53
C THR A 33 27.60 -3.19 -21.89
N ASP A 34 27.88 -4.25 -22.66
CA ASP A 34 29.00 -4.38 -23.61
C ASP A 34 30.14 -3.34 -23.47
N GLY A 35 31.25 -3.73 -22.84
CA GLY A 35 32.58 -3.15 -23.08
C GLY A 35 32.82 -1.66 -22.75
N LEU A 36 31.83 -0.92 -22.24
CA LEU A 36 32.00 0.50 -21.90
C LEU A 36 32.71 0.64 -20.54
N LYS A 37 34.03 0.83 -20.54
CA LYS A 37 34.79 1.21 -19.32
C LYS A 37 34.07 2.34 -18.57
N SER A 38 33.93 2.23 -17.24
CA SER A 38 33.30 3.29 -16.43
C SER A 38 33.99 4.65 -16.66
N ALA A 39 33.25 5.75 -16.46
CA ALA A 39 33.80 7.11 -16.61
C ALA A 39 35.04 7.31 -15.72
N GLU A 40 35.00 6.79 -14.49
CA GLU A 40 36.10 6.81 -13.53
C GLU A 40 37.32 6.03 -14.01
N LYS A 41 37.12 4.85 -14.63
CA LYS A 41 38.24 4.10 -15.22
C LYS A 41 38.90 4.86 -16.35
N LEU A 42 38.13 5.53 -17.21
CA LEU A 42 38.67 6.36 -18.28
C LEU A 42 39.42 7.59 -17.74
N TYR A 43 38.90 8.19 -16.67
CA TYR A 43 39.55 9.28 -15.94
C TYR A 43 40.90 8.84 -15.38
N ASN A 44 40.96 7.71 -14.68
CA ASN A 44 42.19 7.17 -14.12
C ASN A 44 43.22 6.73 -15.18
N GLU A 45 42.76 6.38 -16.39
CA GLU A 45 43.62 6.11 -17.55
C GLU A 45 44.10 7.40 -18.25
N GLY A 46 43.74 8.59 -17.76
CA GLY A 46 44.08 9.88 -18.38
C GLY A 46 43.33 10.20 -19.67
N LYS A 47 42.26 9.45 -20.00
CA LYS A 47 41.46 9.61 -21.22
C LYS A 47 40.30 10.58 -20.98
N TYR A 48 40.64 11.83 -20.69
CA TYR A 48 39.69 12.86 -20.27
C TYR A 48 38.65 13.20 -21.36
N ASP A 49 39.05 13.15 -22.63
CA ASP A 49 38.19 13.33 -23.82
C ASP A 49 37.03 12.33 -23.86
N LYS A 50 37.29 11.09 -23.42
CA LYS A 50 36.29 10.00 -23.38
C LYS A 50 35.54 9.94 -22.05
N ALA A 51 36.17 10.37 -20.96
CA ALA A 51 35.56 10.37 -19.63
C ALA A 51 34.51 11.48 -19.49
N LEU A 52 34.82 12.69 -19.99
CA LEU A 52 33.95 13.88 -19.90
C LEU A 52 32.51 13.65 -20.36
N PRO A 53 32.23 13.17 -21.60
CA PRO A 53 30.84 12.99 -22.05
C PRO A 53 30.07 11.98 -21.21
N LYS A 54 30.75 11.02 -20.58
CA LYS A 54 30.11 10.07 -19.66
C LYS A 54 29.74 10.74 -18.33
N PHE A 55 30.64 11.52 -17.75
CA PHE A 55 30.32 12.29 -16.54
C PHE A 55 29.20 13.29 -16.80
N MET A 56 29.18 13.98 -17.94
CA MET A 56 28.11 14.91 -18.30
C MET A 56 26.76 14.20 -18.40
N LYS A 57 26.72 13.00 -19.01
CA LYS A 57 25.51 12.18 -19.04
C LYS A 57 25.04 11.79 -17.63
N ASP A 58 25.95 11.47 -16.72
CA ASP A 58 25.61 11.17 -15.33
C ASP A 58 25.07 12.42 -14.62
N VAL A 59 25.69 13.59 -14.84
CA VAL A 59 25.23 14.88 -14.29
C VAL A 59 23.78 15.16 -14.72
N ASP A 60 23.46 15.02 -16.00
CA ASP A 60 22.10 15.23 -16.52
C ASP A 60 21.09 14.23 -15.94
N SER A 61 21.51 12.98 -15.77
CA SER A 61 20.70 11.93 -15.14
C SER A 61 20.36 12.27 -13.69
N TYR A 62 21.36 12.61 -12.87
CA TYR A 62 21.13 12.99 -11.47
C TYR A 62 20.36 14.30 -11.35
N ARG A 63 20.59 15.28 -12.23
CA ARG A 63 19.79 16.52 -12.27
C ARG A 63 18.32 16.23 -12.53
N SER A 64 18.04 15.32 -13.46
CA SER A 64 16.66 14.91 -13.78
C SER A 64 16.00 14.20 -12.61
N ARG A 65 16.74 13.32 -11.90
CA ARG A 65 16.26 12.65 -10.69
C ARG A 65 15.96 13.63 -9.56
N LEU A 66 16.83 14.62 -9.36
CA LEU A 66 16.68 15.65 -8.32
C LEU A 66 15.49 16.58 -8.56
N ASN A 67 15.01 16.70 -9.80
CA ASN A 67 13.76 17.38 -10.13
C ASN A 67 12.50 16.50 -9.92
N GLY A 68 12.68 15.24 -9.54
CA GLY A 68 11.60 14.27 -9.31
C GLY A 68 11.03 14.28 -7.90
N LYS A 69 10.13 13.33 -7.64
CA LYS A 69 9.59 13.04 -6.31
C LYS A 69 10.43 11.98 -5.61
N TYR A 70 10.70 12.20 -4.34
CA TYR A 70 11.47 11.26 -3.50
C TYR A 70 10.59 10.69 -2.40
N SER A 71 10.75 9.40 -2.11
CA SER A 71 10.11 8.76 -0.96
C SER A 71 10.80 9.08 0.37
N SER A 72 12.04 9.60 0.32
CA SER A 72 12.79 10.03 1.50
C SER A 72 13.80 11.15 1.16
N LEU A 73 14.02 12.06 2.11
CA LEU A 73 15.09 13.07 2.00
C LEU A 73 16.47 12.43 1.85
N ASP A 74 16.73 11.27 2.44
CA ASP A 74 18.05 10.64 2.41
C ASP A 74 18.40 10.11 1.02
N SER A 75 17.44 9.54 0.29
CA SER A 75 17.65 9.16 -1.11
C SER A 75 17.94 10.38 -1.99
N ALA A 76 17.26 11.50 -1.74
CA ALA A 76 17.53 12.75 -2.44
C ALA A 76 18.94 13.30 -2.12
N ARG A 77 19.37 13.22 -0.86
CA ARG A 77 20.73 13.61 -0.43
C ARG A 77 21.80 12.75 -1.09
N GLN A 78 21.57 11.44 -1.23
CA GLN A 78 22.52 10.55 -1.94
C GLN A 78 22.65 10.93 -3.41
N ASP A 79 21.53 11.21 -4.09
CA ASP A 79 21.55 11.67 -5.48
C ASP A 79 22.22 13.04 -5.63
N ALA A 80 21.99 13.97 -4.71
CA ALA A 80 22.68 15.27 -4.68
C ALA A 80 24.19 15.10 -4.48
N ALA A 81 24.60 14.21 -3.56
CA ALA A 81 26.01 13.89 -3.33
C ALA A 81 26.68 13.32 -4.60
N LYS A 82 25.97 12.41 -5.29
CA LYS A 82 26.42 11.85 -6.57
C LYS A 82 26.45 12.90 -7.68
N TYR A 83 25.48 13.80 -7.73
CA TYR A 83 25.50 14.92 -8.67
C TYR A 83 26.76 15.77 -8.52
N SER A 84 27.09 16.23 -7.30
CA SER A 84 28.30 17.06 -7.11
C SER A 84 29.58 16.29 -7.34
N GLU A 85 29.63 14.99 -7.03
CA GLU A 85 30.75 14.12 -7.39
C GLU A 85 30.98 14.13 -8.91
N LYS A 86 29.93 13.91 -9.70
CA LYS A 86 30.04 13.85 -11.17
C LYS A 86 30.34 15.23 -11.76
N CYS A 87 29.80 16.30 -11.20
CA CYS A 87 30.16 17.67 -11.57
C CYS A 87 31.65 17.96 -11.29
N TYR A 88 32.17 17.54 -10.14
CA TYR A 88 33.59 17.72 -9.80
C TYR A 88 34.50 17.00 -10.80
N PHE A 89 34.24 15.71 -11.09
CA PHE A 89 35.06 14.98 -12.07
C PHE A 89 34.94 15.52 -13.49
N ALA A 90 33.76 16.00 -13.91
CA ALA A 90 33.61 16.70 -15.18
C ALA A 90 34.44 17.99 -15.22
N GLY A 91 34.46 18.77 -14.13
CA GLY A 91 35.31 19.96 -13.99
C GLY A 91 36.80 19.63 -14.09
N MET A 92 37.24 18.56 -13.43
CA MET A 92 38.62 18.07 -13.53
C MET A 92 38.98 17.66 -14.96
N CYS A 93 38.10 16.94 -15.67
CA CYS A 93 38.31 16.61 -17.08
C CYS A 93 38.46 17.87 -17.94
N GLN A 94 37.58 18.86 -17.77
CA GLN A 94 37.64 20.13 -18.53
C GLN A 94 38.95 20.88 -18.26
N LYS A 95 39.39 20.92 -17.00
CA LYS A 95 40.67 21.53 -16.60
C LYS A 95 41.85 20.87 -17.31
N GLN A 96 41.86 19.53 -17.38
CA GLN A 96 42.92 18.76 -18.08
C GLN A 96 42.87 18.92 -19.61
N LEU A 97 41.69 19.17 -20.18
CA LEU A 97 41.52 19.48 -21.59
C LEU A 97 41.83 20.94 -21.94
N GLY A 98 42.16 21.78 -20.95
CA GLY A 98 42.52 23.19 -21.12
C GLY A 98 41.34 24.16 -21.15
N ASP A 99 40.10 23.70 -20.92
CA ASP A 99 38.90 24.54 -20.89
C ASP A 99 38.61 24.99 -19.45
N THR A 100 39.35 26.00 -18.99
CA THR A 100 39.26 26.52 -17.62
C THR A 100 37.91 27.17 -17.31
N ALA A 101 37.27 27.78 -18.31
CA ALA A 101 35.96 28.39 -18.14
C ALA A 101 34.88 27.34 -17.83
N LYS A 102 34.83 26.26 -18.62
CA LYS A 102 33.90 25.15 -18.34
C LYS A 102 34.26 24.40 -17.07
N ALA A 103 35.55 24.28 -16.73
CA ALA A 103 35.97 23.68 -15.47
C ALA A 103 35.41 24.45 -14.27
N SER A 104 35.58 25.78 -14.24
CA SER A 104 35.05 26.64 -13.18
C SER A 104 33.52 26.59 -13.09
N GLU A 105 32.82 26.51 -14.22
CA GLU A 105 31.36 26.33 -14.21
C GLU A 105 30.97 25.02 -13.52
N MET A 106 31.62 23.91 -13.86
CA MET A 106 31.35 22.61 -13.25
C MET A 106 31.69 22.58 -11.76
N PHE A 107 32.78 23.21 -11.33
CA PHE A 107 33.10 23.34 -9.91
C PHE A 107 32.08 24.20 -9.17
N ARG A 108 31.59 25.30 -9.78
CA ARG A 108 30.51 26.10 -9.19
C ARG A 108 29.23 25.30 -9.03
N LEU A 109 28.86 24.49 -10.04
CA LEU A 109 27.72 23.58 -9.94
C LEU A 109 27.93 22.54 -8.83
N ALA A 110 29.12 21.97 -8.68
CA ALA A 110 29.40 21.02 -7.60
C ALA A 110 29.31 21.68 -6.20
N ALA A 111 29.77 22.93 -6.06
CA ALA A 111 29.87 23.64 -4.79
C ALA A 111 28.57 24.33 -4.33
N THR A 112 27.74 24.81 -5.26
CA THR A 112 26.60 25.70 -4.94
C THR A 112 25.24 25.07 -5.19
N ALA A 113 25.18 23.81 -5.61
CA ALA A 113 23.90 23.21 -5.96
C ALA A 113 23.01 22.98 -4.74
N LYS A 114 21.91 23.73 -4.73
CA LYS A 114 20.73 23.53 -3.89
C LYS A 114 19.66 22.89 -4.74
N PHE A 115 19.00 21.87 -4.21
CA PHE A 115 17.97 21.15 -4.95
C PHE A 115 16.62 21.30 -4.26
N PRO A 116 15.64 21.97 -4.91
CA PRO A 116 14.27 21.92 -4.47
C PRO A 116 13.73 20.52 -4.76
N ILE A 117 13.39 19.78 -3.71
CA ILE A 117 12.86 18.42 -3.83
C ILE A 117 11.43 18.37 -3.30
N THR A 118 10.65 17.45 -3.85
CA THR A 118 9.32 17.10 -3.33
C THR A 118 9.43 15.73 -2.68
N GLU A 119 9.27 15.67 -1.36
CA GLU A 119 9.25 14.42 -0.62
C GLU A 119 7.81 13.94 -0.45
N THR A 120 7.53 12.71 -0.87
CA THR A 120 6.29 11.98 -0.61
C THR A 120 6.50 11.08 0.60
N TYR A 121 5.69 11.23 1.65
CA TYR A 121 5.78 10.41 2.85
C TYR A 121 4.39 9.91 3.27
N LYS A 122 4.36 8.75 3.91
CA LYS A 122 3.11 8.17 4.42
C LYS A 122 2.90 8.60 5.87
N VAL A 123 1.68 9.02 6.18
CA VAL A 123 1.24 9.32 7.54
C VAL A 123 0.06 8.42 7.83
N SER A 124 0.14 7.66 8.91
CA SER A 124 -1.00 6.94 9.45
C SER A 124 -1.77 7.82 10.41
N GLU A 125 -3.08 7.74 10.35
CA GLU A 125 -3.99 8.31 11.33
C GLU A 125 -4.88 7.17 11.86
N GLU A 126 -5.11 7.14 13.17
CA GLU A 126 -6.07 6.23 13.76
C GLU A 126 -7.43 6.92 13.77
N VAL A 127 -8.38 6.33 13.04
CA VAL A 127 -9.73 6.84 12.93
C VAL A 127 -10.64 5.95 13.77
N TYR A 128 -11.40 6.57 14.67
CA TYR A 128 -12.41 5.88 15.46
C TYR A 128 -13.63 5.57 14.58
N VAL A 129 -13.95 4.29 14.45
CA VAL A 129 -15.14 3.82 13.73
C VAL A 129 -16.19 3.40 14.76
N THR A 130 -17.33 4.08 14.73
CA THR A 130 -18.46 3.77 15.60
C THR A 130 -19.02 2.38 15.28
N GLY A 131 -19.44 1.65 16.32
CA GLY A 131 -20.06 0.35 16.17
C GLY A 131 -21.43 0.44 15.51
N GLY A 132 -21.81 -0.59 14.76
CA GLY A 132 -23.06 -0.60 14.02
C GLY A 132 -23.40 -1.96 13.43
N TYR A 133 -24.60 -2.08 12.87
CA TYR A 133 -24.99 -3.25 12.10
C TYR A 133 -24.43 -3.17 10.70
N LYS A 134 -23.82 -4.26 10.24
CA LYS A 134 -23.36 -4.43 8.86
C LYS A 134 -23.99 -5.70 8.30
N ASP A 135 -24.46 -5.61 7.06
CA ASP A 135 -24.92 -6.79 6.32
C ASP A 135 -23.70 -7.59 5.86
N VAL A 136 -23.64 -8.84 6.28
CA VAL A 136 -22.60 -9.79 5.91
C VAL A 136 -23.25 -10.93 5.14
N TRP A 137 -22.62 -11.36 4.05
CA TRP A 137 -23.06 -12.54 3.32
C TRP A 137 -22.74 -13.79 4.13
N VAL A 138 -23.74 -14.63 4.37
CA VAL A 138 -23.59 -15.94 5.00
C VAL A 138 -23.81 -17.00 3.93
N ASP A 139 -22.82 -17.86 3.75
CA ASP A 139 -22.87 -18.94 2.77
C ASP A 139 -24.02 -19.93 3.06
N GLY A 140 -24.54 -20.50 1.98
CA GLY A 140 -25.55 -21.55 2.06
C GLY A 140 -25.01 -22.76 2.83
N TYR A 141 -25.92 -23.48 3.49
CA TYR A 141 -25.57 -24.65 4.27
C TYR A 141 -26.62 -25.74 4.09
N TYR A 142 -26.20 -27.00 4.28
CA TYR A 142 -27.15 -28.09 4.35
C TYR A 142 -27.78 -28.15 5.73
N LYS A 143 -29.11 -28.24 5.77
CA LYS A 143 -29.89 -28.43 6.98
C LYS A 143 -30.64 -29.75 6.89
N ASP A 144 -30.57 -30.52 7.97
CA ASP A 144 -31.41 -31.70 8.13
C ASP A 144 -32.81 -31.27 8.56
N VAL A 145 -33.83 -31.79 7.87
CA VAL A 145 -35.25 -31.51 8.13
C VAL A 145 -35.96 -32.85 8.26
N TYR A 146 -36.79 -32.98 9.29
CA TYR A 146 -37.67 -34.13 9.44
C TYR A 146 -38.91 -33.94 8.56
N ILE A 147 -39.22 -34.93 7.74
CA ILE A 147 -40.45 -34.99 6.94
C ILE A 147 -41.38 -35.95 7.66
N ASP A 148 -42.57 -35.47 8.05
CA ASP A 148 -43.60 -36.31 8.65
C ASP A 148 -44.05 -37.39 7.67
N GLY A 149 -44.46 -38.55 8.20
CA GLY A 149 -44.93 -39.65 7.37
C GLY A 149 -46.09 -39.26 6.46
N HIS A 150 -46.12 -39.80 5.25
CA HIS A 150 -47.14 -39.53 4.25
C HIS A 150 -47.54 -40.81 3.51
N TYR A 151 -48.70 -40.77 2.85
CA TYR A 151 -49.12 -41.85 1.95
C TYR A 151 -48.51 -41.62 0.57
N GLU A 152 -47.89 -42.67 0.01
CA GLU A 152 -47.49 -42.71 -1.39
C GLU A 152 -48.24 -43.80 -2.13
N GLU A 153 -48.60 -43.50 -3.37
CA GLU A 153 -49.21 -44.43 -4.29
C GLU A 153 -48.12 -45.32 -4.91
N VAL A 154 -48.22 -46.63 -4.68
CA VAL A 154 -47.27 -47.62 -5.21
C VAL A 154 -47.98 -48.58 -6.14
N TRP A 155 -47.32 -48.93 -7.25
CA TRP A 155 -47.83 -49.94 -8.16
C TRP A 155 -47.57 -51.33 -7.59
N VAL A 156 -48.63 -52.12 -7.46
CA VAL A 156 -48.56 -53.54 -7.09
C VAL A 156 -48.72 -54.37 -8.36
N GLU A 157 -47.75 -55.24 -8.63
CA GLU A 157 -47.82 -56.16 -9.78
C GLU A 157 -48.99 -57.13 -9.63
N GLY A 158 -49.58 -57.52 -10.76
CA GLY A 158 -50.67 -58.51 -10.77
C GLY A 158 -50.21 -59.86 -10.22
N TYR A 159 -51.13 -60.60 -9.60
CA TYR A 159 -50.84 -61.88 -8.96
C TYR A 159 -51.96 -62.90 -9.20
N ASN A 160 -51.62 -64.17 -9.11
CA ASN A 160 -52.61 -65.25 -9.10
C ASN A 160 -53.23 -65.36 -7.71
N GLN A 161 -54.56 -65.24 -7.65
CA GLN A 161 -55.34 -65.47 -6.45
C GLN A 161 -56.10 -66.78 -6.56
N GLU A 162 -55.97 -67.63 -5.54
CA GLU A 162 -56.79 -68.83 -5.40
C GLU A 162 -58.09 -68.47 -4.69
N THR A 163 -59.23 -68.86 -5.26
CA THR A 163 -60.54 -68.70 -4.62
C THR A 163 -61.24 -70.04 -4.61
N TRP A 164 -61.81 -70.39 -3.46
CA TRP A 164 -62.67 -71.57 -3.34
C TRP A 164 -64.04 -71.26 -3.93
N VAL A 165 -64.48 -72.10 -4.87
CA VAL A 165 -65.84 -72.06 -5.42
C VAL A 165 -66.62 -73.18 -4.75
N ASP A 166 -67.73 -72.83 -4.10
CA ASP A 166 -68.60 -73.81 -3.46
C ASP A 166 -69.21 -74.78 -4.48
N GLY A 167 -69.45 -76.01 -4.03
CA GLY A 167 -70.10 -77.02 -4.85
C GLY A 167 -71.51 -76.60 -5.26
N HIS A 168 -71.96 -77.06 -6.42
CA HIS A 168 -73.29 -76.75 -6.95
C HIS A 168 -73.90 -77.96 -7.65
N TYR A 169 -75.21 -77.91 -7.83
CA TYR A 169 -75.90 -78.89 -8.66
C TYR A 169 -75.80 -78.50 -10.14
N ASP A 170 -75.44 -79.45 -10.99
CA ASP A 170 -75.48 -79.26 -12.45
C ASP A 170 -76.93 -79.23 -12.99
N SER A 171 -77.08 -78.96 -14.28
CA SER A 171 -78.39 -78.90 -14.95
C SER A 171 -79.15 -80.24 -14.94
N ASP A 172 -78.45 -81.35 -14.71
CA ASP A 172 -79.00 -82.70 -14.66
C ASP A 172 -79.30 -83.17 -13.22
N GLY A 173 -79.01 -82.33 -12.22
CA GLY A 173 -79.29 -82.57 -10.80
C GLY A 173 -78.20 -83.33 -10.05
N ASN A 174 -76.99 -83.46 -10.59
CA ASN A 174 -75.86 -84.07 -9.89
C ASN A 174 -75.09 -83.02 -9.07
N TRP A 175 -74.64 -83.40 -7.87
CA TRP A 175 -73.79 -82.53 -7.04
C TRP A 175 -72.35 -82.56 -7.55
N ILE A 176 -71.81 -81.37 -7.83
CA ILE A 176 -70.39 -81.15 -8.12
C ILE A 176 -69.74 -80.57 -6.87
N ASP A 177 -68.71 -81.24 -6.34
CA ASP A 177 -67.96 -80.76 -5.19
C ASP A 177 -67.23 -79.46 -5.51
N GLY A 178 -67.10 -78.61 -4.49
CA GLY A 178 -66.35 -77.36 -4.62
C GLY A 178 -64.90 -77.63 -5.02
N HIS A 179 -64.33 -76.69 -5.78
CA HIS A 179 -62.95 -76.74 -6.24
C HIS A 179 -62.28 -75.38 -6.09
N THR A 180 -60.96 -75.38 -6.03
CA THR A 180 -60.16 -74.15 -6.05
C THR A 180 -59.94 -73.72 -7.49
N GLU A 181 -60.27 -72.47 -7.80
CA GLU A 181 -59.91 -71.84 -9.07
C GLU A 181 -58.78 -70.81 -8.87
N GLN A 182 -57.87 -70.74 -9.83
CA GLN A 182 -56.87 -69.67 -9.89
C GLN A 182 -57.36 -68.59 -10.85
N LYS A 183 -57.40 -67.34 -10.37
CA LYS A 183 -57.72 -66.17 -11.18
C LYS A 183 -56.57 -65.19 -11.14
N TRP A 184 -56.21 -64.67 -12.32
CA TRP A 184 -55.28 -63.56 -12.42
C TRP A 184 -55.96 -62.26 -11.97
N VAL A 185 -55.33 -61.54 -11.04
CA VAL A 185 -55.72 -60.19 -10.63
C VAL A 185 -54.73 -59.21 -11.27
N ASP A 186 -55.26 -58.25 -12.04
CA ASP A 186 -54.43 -57.22 -12.68
C ASP A 186 -53.74 -56.33 -11.64
N GLY A 187 -52.57 -55.80 -12.01
CA GLY A 187 -51.87 -54.83 -11.18
C GLY A 187 -52.74 -53.60 -10.93
N HIS A 188 -52.61 -53.03 -9.74
CA HIS A 188 -53.34 -51.83 -9.32
C HIS A 188 -52.43 -50.95 -8.47
N TYR A 189 -52.83 -49.68 -8.36
CA TYR A 189 -52.18 -48.75 -7.44
C TYR A 189 -52.78 -48.91 -6.04
N ASP A 190 -51.92 -48.96 -5.03
CA ASP A 190 -52.31 -48.99 -3.63
C ASP A 190 -51.60 -47.87 -2.85
N ASN A 191 -52.23 -47.39 -1.78
CA ASN A 191 -51.67 -46.34 -0.93
C ASN A 191 -50.92 -46.96 0.23
N LYS A 192 -49.60 -46.77 0.25
CA LYS A 192 -48.76 -47.24 1.35
C LYS A 192 -48.38 -46.07 2.25
N TRP A 193 -48.52 -46.25 3.56
CA TRP A 193 -47.97 -45.32 4.53
C TRP A 193 -46.44 -45.45 4.59
N ILE A 194 -45.73 -44.34 4.45
CA ILE A 194 -44.29 -44.25 4.63
C ILE A 194 -44.01 -43.55 5.96
N GLU A 195 -43.19 -44.18 6.81
CA GLU A 195 -42.75 -43.56 8.06
C GLU A 195 -41.87 -42.35 7.78
N GLY A 196 -42.04 -41.29 8.59
CA GLY A 196 -41.28 -40.05 8.41
C GLY A 196 -39.78 -40.28 8.49
N TYR A 197 -39.03 -39.55 7.66
CA TYR A 197 -37.59 -39.70 7.52
C TYR A 197 -36.87 -38.35 7.58
N ASN A 198 -35.56 -38.39 7.86
CA ASN A 198 -34.72 -37.20 7.83
C ASN A 198 -34.21 -36.98 6.40
N ASP A 199 -34.44 -35.78 5.88
CA ASP A 199 -33.94 -35.32 4.59
C ASP A 199 -32.93 -34.20 4.78
N ARG A 200 -31.92 -34.14 3.90
CA ARG A 200 -30.88 -33.12 3.95
C ARG A 200 -31.05 -32.16 2.79
N ARG A 201 -31.50 -30.94 3.07
CA ARG A 201 -31.78 -29.92 2.05
C ARG A 201 -30.75 -28.81 2.06
N TRP A 202 -30.42 -28.33 0.86
CA TRP A 202 -29.59 -27.14 0.69
C TRP A 202 -30.41 -25.89 0.99
N VAL A 203 -29.89 -25.01 1.85
CA VAL A 203 -30.43 -23.67 2.10
C VAL A 203 -29.52 -22.67 1.42
N GLU A 204 -30.07 -21.83 0.54
CA GLU A 204 -29.33 -20.80 -0.16
C GLU A 204 -28.76 -19.75 0.81
N GLY A 205 -27.58 -19.20 0.47
CA GLY A 205 -26.95 -18.14 1.24
C GLY A 205 -27.81 -16.88 1.26
N ARG A 206 -27.65 -16.08 2.31
CA ARG A 206 -28.40 -14.83 2.50
C ARG A 206 -27.53 -13.78 3.18
N TYR A 207 -27.93 -12.51 3.04
CA TYR A 207 -27.38 -11.45 3.86
C TYR A 207 -27.99 -11.50 5.26
N GLU A 208 -27.14 -11.39 6.28
CA GLU A 208 -27.54 -11.25 7.68
C GLU A 208 -26.91 -9.99 8.26
N SER A 209 -27.71 -9.21 9.00
CA SER A 209 -27.21 -8.05 9.73
C SER A 209 -26.50 -8.51 11.00
N GLN A 210 -25.21 -8.24 11.09
CA GLN A 210 -24.39 -8.55 12.27
C GLN A 210 -23.90 -7.28 12.94
N TRP A 211 -23.88 -7.28 14.27
CA TRP A 211 -23.34 -6.17 15.06
C TRP A 211 -21.81 -6.20 15.01
N VAL A 212 -21.21 -5.11 14.55
CA VAL A 212 -19.75 -4.90 14.57
C VAL A 212 -19.43 -3.90 15.69
N PRO A 213 -18.64 -4.28 16.70
CA PRO A 213 -18.21 -3.36 17.75
C PRO A 213 -17.42 -2.17 17.21
N ALA A 214 -17.47 -1.06 17.95
CA ALA A 214 -16.61 0.08 17.67
C ALA A 214 -15.14 -0.32 17.77
N HIS A 215 -14.31 0.20 16.87
CA HIS A 215 -12.89 -0.09 16.81
C HIS A 215 -12.13 1.07 16.18
N TYR A 216 -10.80 1.03 16.30
CA TYR A 216 -9.92 1.96 15.59
C TYR A 216 -9.44 1.32 14.29
N GLU A 217 -9.53 2.07 13.20
CA GLU A 217 -8.94 1.71 11.93
C GLU A 217 -7.72 2.59 11.66
N THR A 218 -6.63 2.00 11.18
CA THR A 218 -5.47 2.77 10.72
C THR A 218 -5.66 3.15 9.25
N VAL A 219 -5.82 4.44 8.99
CA VAL A 219 -5.90 4.99 7.63
C VAL A 219 -4.55 5.55 7.23
N TRP A 220 -4.06 5.17 6.05
CA TRP A 220 -2.79 5.64 5.51
C TRP A 220 -3.01 6.75 4.50
N HIS A 221 -2.45 7.92 4.76
CA HIS A 221 -2.44 9.05 3.85
C HIS A 221 -1.06 9.22 3.21
N THR A 222 -1.02 9.55 1.92
CA THR A 222 0.22 10.00 1.25
C THR A 222 0.23 11.52 1.26
N LYS A 223 1.25 12.12 1.90
CA LYS A 223 1.45 13.57 1.95
C LYS A 223 2.70 13.94 1.16
N GLU A 224 2.72 15.18 0.67
CA GLU A 224 3.87 15.75 -0.03
C GLU A 224 4.37 16.98 0.73
N ARG A 225 5.69 17.12 0.87
CA ARG A 225 6.31 18.36 1.35
C ARG A 225 7.42 18.81 0.41
N LYS A 226 7.51 20.13 0.21
CA LYS A 226 8.64 20.75 -0.49
C LYS A 226 9.77 20.94 0.51
N ALA A 227 10.97 20.48 0.16
CA ALA A 227 12.17 20.66 0.95
C ALA A 227 13.30 21.17 0.06
N GLU A 228 14.24 21.91 0.64
CA GLU A 228 15.52 22.22 0.01
C GLU A 228 16.59 21.37 0.70
N ILE A 229 17.36 20.62 -0.08
CA ILE A 229 18.52 19.89 0.45
C ILE A 229 19.80 20.63 0.10
N SER A 230 20.65 20.83 1.12
CA SER A 230 22.04 21.23 0.93
C SER A 230 22.88 19.99 0.70
N ASN A 231 23.78 20.05 -0.29
CA ASN A 231 24.75 18.99 -0.48
C ASN A 231 25.93 19.20 0.48
N ASN A 232 26.19 18.21 1.35
CA ASN A 232 27.34 18.21 2.27
C ASN A 232 28.43 17.22 1.85
N SER A 233 28.45 16.83 0.57
CA SER A 233 29.45 15.92 0.01
C SER A 233 30.87 16.52 0.09
N GLN A 234 31.88 15.68 0.31
CA GLN A 234 33.30 16.08 0.31
C GLN A 234 33.70 16.83 -0.98
N TYR A 235 33.03 16.51 -2.10
CA TYR A 235 33.29 17.14 -3.40
C TYR A 235 32.86 18.61 -3.46
N VAL A 236 31.99 19.07 -2.56
CA VAL A 236 31.63 20.48 -2.41
C VAL A 236 32.84 21.28 -1.94
N SER A 237 33.53 20.78 -0.93
CA SER A 237 34.76 21.40 -0.39
C SER A 237 35.89 21.35 -1.41
N LEU A 238 36.08 20.21 -2.09
CA LEU A 238 37.10 20.08 -3.15
C LEU A 238 36.84 21.04 -4.31
N ALA A 239 35.60 21.12 -4.80
CA ALA A 239 35.23 22.05 -5.87
C ALA A 239 35.40 23.52 -5.45
N SER A 240 35.08 23.84 -4.20
CA SER A 240 35.29 25.19 -3.66
C SER A 240 36.78 25.56 -3.61
N SER A 241 37.64 24.60 -3.26
CA SER A 241 39.10 24.81 -3.27
C SER A 241 39.66 25.03 -4.69
N GLU A 242 39.11 24.31 -5.68
CA GLU A 242 39.50 24.48 -7.08
C GLU A 242 39.12 25.86 -7.62
N LEU A 243 37.95 26.38 -7.24
CA LEU A 243 37.51 27.75 -7.59
C LEU A 243 38.44 28.81 -6.98
N GLY A 244 38.84 28.63 -5.72
CA GLY A 244 39.74 29.54 -5.00
C GLY A 244 41.17 29.56 -5.54
N SER A 245 41.64 28.48 -6.16
CA SER A 245 42.98 28.42 -6.78
C SER A 245 43.08 29.14 -8.13
N SER A 246 41.94 29.51 -8.74
CA SER A 246 41.86 30.05 -10.11
C SER A 246 41.75 31.58 -10.20
N ALA A 247 41.75 32.31 -9.08
CA ALA A 247 41.69 33.77 -9.12
C ALA A 247 43.07 34.38 -9.42
N PRO A 248 43.21 35.24 -10.45
CA PRO A 248 44.28 36.23 -10.43
C PRO A 248 44.02 37.17 -9.26
N VAL A 249 45.06 37.37 -8.45
CA VAL A 249 45.06 38.26 -7.29
C VAL A 249 44.54 39.64 -7.68
N SER A 250 43.37 40.01 -7.17
CA SER A 250 43.01 41.40 -6.90
C SER A 250 42.29 41.48 -5.57
N ASN A 251 43.00 42.00 -4.57
CA ASN A 251 42.49 42.45 -3.30
C ASN A 251 41.26 43.36 -3.50
N LYS A 252 40.17 43.12 -2.76
CA LYS A 252 39.58 44.12 -1.85
C LYS A 252 38.37 43.60 -1.08
N GLU A 253 38.34 44.06 0.18
CA GLU A 253 37.17 44.31 1.04
C GLU A 253 36.53 43.12 1.78
N SER A 254 37.16 42.86 2.92
CA SER A 254 36.55 42.34 4.14
C SER A 254 35.31 43.16 4.55
N GLY A 255 34.13 42.58 4.37
CA GLY A 255 32.88 42.99 5.03
C GLY A 255 32.65 42.17 6.29
N SER A 256 32.62 42.84 7.44
CA SER A 256 32.39 42.28 8.77
C SER A 256 31.04 41.57 8.88
N VAL A 257 31.06 40.27 9.21
CA VAL A 257 29.89 39.54 9.70
C VAL A 257 29.62 39.99 11.13
N SER A 258 28.51 40.72 11.33
CA SER A 258 28.02 41.10 12.64
C SER A 258 27.61 39.83 13.41
N GLN A 259 28.39 39.47 14.42
CA GLN A 259 27.99 38.47 15.41
C GLN A 259 26.87 39.07 16.26
N THR A 260 25.68 38.47 16.19
CA THR A 260 24.59 38.76 17.13
C THR A 260 25.05 38.39 18.55
N PRO A 261 24.92 39.27 19.55
CA PRO A 261 25.40 38.99 20.89
C PRO A 261 24.73 37.75 21.51
N ALA A 262 25.48 36.97 22.28
CA ALA A 262 25.02 35.74 22.94
C ALA A 262 23.79 35.93 23.86
N SER A 263 23.50 37.17 24.26
CA SER A 263 22.30 37.54 25.05
C SER A 263 21.01 37.31 24.27
N ASP A 264 20.99 37.63 22.97
CA ASP A 264 19.79 37.56 22.14
C ASP A 264 19.43 36.11 21.79
N GLN A 265 20.43 35.22 21.74
CA GLN A 265 20.22 33.79 21.48
C GLN A 265 19.54 33.08 22.66
N ALA A 266 19.79 33.52 23.90
CA ALA A 266 19.15 32.95 25.09
C ALA A 266 17.65 33.33 25.16
N GLU A 267 17.33 34.58 24.83
CA GLU A 267 15.94 35.09 24.83
C GLU A 267 15.08 34.45 23.72
N ILE A 268 15.69 34.17 22.55
CA ILE A 268 15.04 33.42 21.47
C ILE A 268 14.77 31.97 21.88
N ALA A 269 15.73 31.32 22.56
CA ALA A 269 15.57 29.94 23.02
C ALA A 269 14.47 29.81 24.09
N GLU A 270 14.42 30.74 25.04
CA GLU A 270 13.39 30.78 26.09
C GLU A 270 11.99 31.02 25.49
N SER A 271 11.89 31.94 24.52
CA SER A 271 10.63 32.21 23.80
C SER A 271 10.13 30.99 23.01
N ALA A 272 11.04 30.22 22.40
CA ALA A 272 10.68 29.00 21.67
C ALA A 272 10.11 27.90 22.60
N VAL A 273 10.70 27.73 23.80
CA VAL A 273 10.19 26.79 24.81
C VAL A 273 8.79 27.19 25.26
N ARG A 274 8.60 28.48 25.58
CA ARG A 274 7.30 29.00 26.02
C ARG A 274 6.21 28.86 24.94
N ILE A 275 6.55 29.09 23.67
CA ILE A 275 5.62 28.88 22.54
C ILE A 275 5.18 27.41 22.47
N LYS A 276 6.11 26.46 22.66
CA LYS A 276 5.81 25.03 22.63
C LYS A 276 4.85 24.64 23.76
N GLU A 277 5.12 25.07 24.99
CA GLU A 277 4.26 24.78 26.15
C GLU A 277 2.83 25.31 26.00
N ILE A 278 2.69 26.52 25.44
CA ILE A 278 1.36 27.11 25.18
C ILE A 278 0.59 26.29 24.13
N ARG A 279 1.25 25.84 23.05
CA ARG A 279 0.62 24.98 22.03
C ARG A 279 0.20 23.63 22.59
N ASP A 280 1.12 22.96 23.30
CA ASP A 280 0.84 21.66 23.92
C ASP A 280 -0.37 21.76 24.89
N SER A 281 -0.53 22.89 25.59
CA SER A 281 -1.68 23.15 26.48
C SER A 281 -2.99 23.39 25.73
N ILE A 282 -2.96 24.10 24.60
CA ILE A 282 -4.14 24.32 23.74
C ILE A 282 -4.62 22.98 23.18
N ASP A 283 -3.71 22.16 22.66
CA ASP A 283 -4.04 20.86 22.07
C ASP A 283 -4.67 19.92 23.12
N ALA A 284 -4.14 19.90 24.35
CA ALA A 284 -4.72 19.13 25.45
C ALA A 284 -6.14 19.58 25.84
N LEU A 285 -6.40 20.89 25.83
CA LEU A 285 -7.73 21.43 26.11
C LEU A 285 -8.72 21.15 24.98
N GLN A 286 -8.28 21.18 23.73
CA GLN A 286 -9.11 20.81 22.57
C GLN A 286 -9.51 19.33 22.62
N LEU A 287 -8.60 18.45 23.03
CA LEU A 287 -8.89 17.03 23.23
C LEU A 287 -9.93 16.84 24.35
N ARG A 288 -9.73 17.46 25.51
CA ARG A 288 -10.69 17.40 26.64
C ARG A 288 -12.08 17.91 26.23
N ARG A 289 -12.13 18.97 25.43
CA ARG A 289 -13.38 19.51 24.87
C ARG A 289 -14.10 18.47 24.02
N GLN A 290 -13.37 17.72 23.19
CA GLN A 290 -13.94 16.66 22.37
C GLN A 290 -14.52 15.51 23.22
N GLU A 291 -13.81 15.07 24.26
CA GLU A 291 -14.29 14.05 25.20
C GLU A 291 -15.61 14.46 25.90
N LEU A 292 -15.75 15.75 26.24
CA LEU A 292 -16.98 16.29 26.83
C LEU A 292 -18.15 16.33 25.85
N VAL A 293 -17.90 16.64 24.57
CA VAL A 293 -18.91 16.57 23.51
C VAL A 293 -19.41 15.14 23.34
N GLU A 294 -18.50 14.17 23.31
CA GLU A 294 -18.82 12.75 23.14
C GLU A 294 -19.59 12.17 24.34
N SER A 295 -19.28 12.62 25.57
CA SER A 295 -20.00 12.21 26.78
C SER A 295 -21.32 12.95 27.02
N GLY A 296 -21.64 13.97 26.20
CA GLY A 296 -22.83 14.81 26.38
C GLY A 296 -22.78 15.71 27.62
N ASN A 297 -21.61 15.83 28.29
CA ASN A 297 -21.44 16.65 29.47
C ASN A 297 -21.07 18.08 29.07
N THR A 298 -22.05 19.00 29.17
CA THR A 298 -21.90 20.38 28.71
C THR A 298 -21.47 21.36 29.80
N ALA A 299 -21.38 20.93 31.06
CA ALA A 299 -21.16 21.82 32.20
C ALA A 299 -19.80 22.54 32.16
N ASP A 300 -18.78 21.90 31.58
CA ASP A 300 -17.39 22.40 31.59
C ASP A 300 -16.93 22.99 30.24
N MET A 301 -17.73 22.89 29.17
CA MET A 301 -17.31 23.33 27.83
C MET A 301 -17.02 24.83 27.77
N ALA A 302 -17.86 25.66 28.40
CA ALA A 302 -17.67 27.11 28.39
C ALA A 302 -16.37 27.55 29.10
N ALA A 303 -15.96 26.84 30.15
CA ALA A 303 -14.71 27.10 30.86
C ALA A 303 -13.49 26.73 30.00
N ILE A 304 -13.56 25.59 29.29
CA ILE A 304 -12.50 25.14 28.38
C ILE A 304 -12.36 26.10 27.20
N ASP A 305 -13.47 26.53 26.60
CA ASP A 305 -13.46 27.48 25.48
C ASP A 305 -12.85 28.83 25.90
N ALA A 306 -13.13 29.31 27.12
CA ALA A 306 -12.53 30.52 27.67
C ALA A 306 -11.01 30.38 27.87
N GLU A 307 -10.53 29.22 28.35
CA GLU A 307 -9.12 28.98 28.57
C GLU A 307 -8.34 28.83 27.26
N ILE A 308 -8.91 28.16 26.25
CA ILE A 308 -8.34 28.11 24.89
C ILE A 308 -8.19 29.52 24.32
N ALA A 309 -9.19 30.38 24.47
CA ALA A 309 -9.11 31.77 24.01
C ALA A 309 -8.00 32.56 24.74
N ARG A 310 -7.86 32.36 26.05
CA ARG A 310 -6.80 32.99 26.87
C ARG A 310 -5.41 32.57 26.40
N LEU A 311 -5.18 31.28 26.19
CA LEU A 311 -3.89 30.75 25.75
C LEU A 311 -3.56 31.15 24.31
N THR A 312 -4.56 31.20 23.42
CA THR A 312 -4.38 31.67 22.04
C THR A 312 -3.94 33.14 21.99
N LYS A 313 -4.49 33.97 22.87
CA LYS A 313 -4.04 35.37 23.04
C LYS A 313 -2.60 35.42 23.55
N ALA A 314 -2.27 34.64 24.58
CA ALA A 314 -0.91 34.58 25.12
C ALA A 314 0.13 34.12 24.07
N LEU A 315 -0.24 33.15 23.22
CA LEU A 315 0.61 32.69 22.12
C LEU A 315 0.92 33.84 21.15
N SER A 316 -0.11 34.62 20.78
CA SER A 316 0.03 35.76 19.87
C SER A 316 0.94 36.85 20.46
N GLU A 317 0.84 37.10 21.77
CA GLU A 317 1.70 38.07 22.48
C GLU A 317 3.17 37.63 22.54
N VAL A 318 3.45 36.34 22.72
CA VAL A 318 4.82 35.81 22.71
C VAL A 318 5.41 35.81 21.30
N GLN A 319 4.59 35.55 20.26
CA GLN A 319 5.05 35.58 18.87
C GLN A 319 5.28 36.99 18.32
N ALA A 320 4.72 38.02 18.97
CA ALA A 320 4.89 39.42 18.58
C ALA A 320 6.15 40.07 19.19
N LYS A 321 6.79 39.42 20.16
CA LYS A 321 8.07 39.84 20.76
C LYS A 321 9.23 39.24 19.97
#